data_AF-A0A0C2CIF8-F1
#
_entry.id   AF-A0A0C2CIF8-F1
#
_cell.length_a   1.000
_cell.length_b   1.000
_cell.length_c   1.000
_cell.angle_alpha   90.00
_cell.angle_beta   90.00
_cell.angle_gamma   90.00
#
_symmetry.space_group_name_H-M   'P 1'
#
loop_
_entity.id
_entity.type
_entity.pdbx_description
1 polymer ?
#
loop_
_entity_poly.entity_id
_entity_poly.type
_entity_poly.pdbx_seq_one_letter_code
_entity_poly.pdbx_strand_id
1 'polypeptide(L)'
;MKPSPAVPSNVNKVRPADLKVIGAMGDSITVASLSKDFEDDMTKDIYPGNSYIIGGDGTLAEQITILREFNPNIVGLSHGTGYDNTVFNVAVGGRTSEDMPRQARDLIARMKQKGVRSFLLCKASKVQNGEMAQ
;
A
#
# COMPACT_ATOMS: atom_id res chain seq x y z
N MET A 1 19.87 -2.64 -1.20
CA MET A 1 20.31 -2.05 0.10
C MET A 1 20.33 -3.15 1.17
N LYS A 2 21.15 -3.08 2.23
CA LYS A 2 21.15 -4.10 3.31
C LYS A 2 20.16 -3.72 4.43
N PRO A 3 19.34 -4.65 4.95
CA PRO A 3 18.50 -4.43 6.14
C PRO A 3 19.33 -4.14 7.39
N SER A 4 18.77 -3.41 8.35
CA SER A 4 19.34 -3.09 9.67
C SER A 4 19.83 -4.35 10.39
N PRO A 5 20.94 -4.27 11.15
CA PRO A 5 21.49 -5.43 11.85
C PRO A 5 20.50 -6.09 12.82
N ALA A 6 19.54 -5.31 13.33
CA ALA A 6 18.44 -5.78 14.16
C ALA A 6 17.14 -5.07 13.75
N VAL A 7 15.99 -5.65 14.15
CA VAL A 7 14.68 -5.03 13.92
C VAL A 7 14.64 -3.65 14.62
N PRO A 8 14.47 -2.55 13.88
CA PRO A 8 14.47 -1.22 14.47
C PRO A 8 13.31 -1.07 15.46
N SER A 9 13.60 -0.60 16.68
CA SER A 9 12.59 -0.29 17.69
C SER A 9 12.04 1.15 17.57
N ASN A 10 12.64 1.98 16.69
CA ASN A 10 12.28 3.37 16.49
C ASN A 10 12.23 3.68 14.99
N VAL A 11 11.23 4.45 14.57
CA VAL A 11 11.03 4.90 13.18
C VAL A 11 12.25 5.62 12.59
N ASN A 12 13.00 6.37 13.41
CA ASN A 12 14.20 7.08 12.98
C ASN A 12 15.38 6.16 12.61
N LYS A 13 15.27 4.86 12.92
CA LYS A 13 16.27 3.84 12.59
C LYS A 13 15.80 2.88 11.49
N VAL A 14 14.57 3.03 11.00
CA VAL A 14 14.01 2.18 9.95
C VAL A 14 14.65 2.55 8.62
N ARG A 15 15.25 1.55 7.97
CA ARG A 15 15.74 1.67 6.60
C ARG A 15 14.70 1.11 5.64
N PRO A 16 14.63 1.55 4.37
CA PRO A 16 13.72 0.97 3.40
C PRO A 16 13.85 -0.55 3.26
N ALA A 17 15.07 -1.09 3.41
CA ALA A 17 15.34 -2.53 3.41
C ALA A 17 14.77 -3.30 4.63
N ASP A 18 14.33 -2.60 5.68
CA ASP A 18 13.68 -3.22 6.86
C ASP A 18 12.18 -3.45 6.64
N LEU A 19 11.59 -2.80 5.63
CA LEU A 19 10.18 -2.92 5.30
C LEU A 19 9.91 -4.25 4.63
N LYS A 20 9.29 -5.18 5.35
CA LYS A 20 9.00 -6.53 4.84
C LYS A 20 7.71 -6.59 4.03
N VAL A 21 6.75 -5.73 4.37
CA VAL A 21 5.40 -5.77 3.84
C VAL A 21 4.92 -4.37 3.52
N ILE A 22 4.23 -4.24 2.39
CA ILE A 22 3.57 -3.02 1.94
C ILE A 22 2.10 -3.33 1.63
N GLY A 23 1.20 -2.40 1.88
CA GLY A 23 -0.21 -2.54 1.55
C GLY A 23 -0.85 -1.18 1.34
N ALA A 24 -1.96 -1.15 0.62
CA ALA A 24 -2.65 0.08 0.28
C ALA A 24 -4.16 -0.06 0.45
N MET A 25 -4.79 1.04 0.85
CA MET A 25 -6.23 1.23 0.98
C MET A 25 -6.57 2.56 0.35
N GLY A 26 -7.76 2.69 -0.24
CA GLY A 26 -8.18 3.91 -0.90
C GLY A 26 -9.22 3.67 -1.98
N ASP A 27 -9.09 4.46 -3.04
CA ASP A 27 -10.06 4.62 -4.11
C ASP A 27 -9.47 4.25 -5.50
N SER A 28 -10.05 4.82 -6.56
CA SER A 28 -9.64 4.66 -7.95
C SER A 28 -8.18 5.02 -8.21
N ILE A 29 -7.63 6.02 -7.53
CA ILE A 29 -6.23 6.43 -7.73
C ILE A 29 -5.29 5.34 -7.22
N THR A 30 -5.65 4.73 -6.09
CA THR A 30 -4.81 3.70 -5.46
C THR A 30 -4.79 2.39 -6.26
N VAL A 31 -5.86 2.08 -7.00
CA VAL A 31 -5.89 0.95 -7.96
C VAL A 31 -5.40 1.32 -9.37
N ALA A 32 -4.87 2.53 -9.55
CA ALA A 32 -4.43 3.03 -10.86
C ALA A 32 -5.51 2.86 -11.94
N SER A 33 -6.73 3.28 -11.61
CA SER A 33 -7.79 3.43 -12.62
C SER A 33 -7.29 4.30 -13.75
N LEU A 34 -7.56 3.89 -14.99
CA LEU A 34 -7.25 4.66 -16.21
C LEU A 34 -5.75 4.90 -16.45
N SER A 35 -4.86 4.13 -15.81
CA SER A 35 -3.41 4.35 -15.94
C SER A 35 -2.81 3.86 -17.27
N LYS A 36 -3.60 3.26 -18.16
CA LYS A 36 -3.18 2.84 -19.50
C LYS A 36 -4.01 3.48 -20.61
N ASP A 37 -4.87 4.44 -20.29
CA ASP A 37 -5.83 4.95 -21.25
C ASP A 37 -5.13 5.63 -22.42
N PHE A 38 -5.42 5.12 -23.61
CA PHE A 38 -5.31 5.85 -24.86
C PHE A 38 -6.57 6.71 -25.01
N GLU A 39 -6.53 7.77 -25.83
CA GLU A 39 -7.63 8.74 -25.97
C GLU A 39 -9.01 8.12 -26.32
N ASP A 40 -9.06 6.87 -26.78
CA ASP A 40 -10.28 6.12 -27.16
C ASP A 40 -10.71 5.02 -26.16
N ASP A 41 -10.03 4.85 -25.01
CA ASP A 41 -10.42 3.83 -24.04
C ASP A 41 -11.59 4.30 -23.17
N MET A 42 -12.78 3.74 -23.45
CA MET A 42 -14.01 4.02 -22.69
C MET A 42 -14.18 3.08 -21.48
N THR A 43 -13.23 2.16 -21.24
CA THR A 43 -13.33 1.18 -20.16
C THR A 43 -12.85 1.79 -18.84
N LYS A 44 -13.61 1.57 -17.75
CA LYS A 44 -13.18 1.96 -16.39
C LYS A 44 -12.27 0.89 -15.79
N ASP A 45 -11.26 0.50 -16.56
CA ASP A 45 -10.34 -0.55 -16.18
C ASP A 45 -9.39 -0.05 -15.08
N ILE A 46 -8.90 -1.01 -14.30
CA ILE A 46 -7.96 -0.75 -13.22
C ILE A 46 -6.67 -1.53 -13.47
N TYR A 47 -5.56 -0.90 -13.12
CA TYR A 47 -4.22 -1.41 -13.38
C TYR A 47 -3.42 -1.38 -12.09
N PRO A 48 -3.77 -2.20 -11.08
CA PRO A 48 -3.10 -2.13 -9.78
C PRO A 48 -1.60 -2.46 -9.90
N GLY A 49 -1.18 -3.22 -10.92
CA GLY A 49 0.23 -3.41 -11.25
C GLY A 49 0.99 -2.13 -11.57
N ASN A 50 0.31 -1.13 -12.13
CA ASN A 50 0.84 0.19 -12.45
C ASN A 50 0.64 1.22 -11.32
N SER A 51 0.03 0.82 -10.21
CA SER A 51 -0.22 1.74 -9.09
C SER A 51 1.07 2.37 -8.60
N TYR A 52 1.13 3.70 -8.56
CA TYR A 52 2.27 4.42 -7.98
C TYR A 52 2.52 4.00 -6.52
N ILE A 53 1.45 3.64 -5.81
CA ILE A 53 1.48 3.37 -4.37
C ILE A 53 2.18 2.04 -4.09
N ILE A 54 1.70 0.94 -4.69
CA ILE A 54 2.23 -0.42 -4.43
C ILE A 54 2.28 -1.34 -5.65
N GLY A 55 2.21 -0.81 -6.87
CA GLY A 55 2.29 -1.63 -8.07
C GLY A 55 3.71 -2.17 -8.28
N GLY A 56 3.80 -3.35 -8.90
CA GLY A 56 5.05 -4.09 -9.08
C GLY A 56 5.37 -4.46 -10.53
N ASP A 57 4.62 -3.98 -11.51
CA ASP A 57 4.80 -4.39 -12.92
C ASP A 57 5.91 -3.62 -13.64
N GLY A 58 6.10 -2.33 -13.31
CA GLY A 58 7.12 -1.48 -13.92
C GLY A 58 8.52 -1.63 -13.31
N THR A 59 9.52 -1.23 -14.08
CA THR A 59 10.88 -0.97 -13.59
C THR A 59 10.96 0.39 -12.89
N LEU A 60 12.05 0.69 -12.17
CA LEU A 60 12.24 2.00 -11.52
C LEU A 60 12.15 3.18 -12.50
N ALA A 61 12.53 2.96 -13.77
CA ALA A 61 12.44 3.96 -14.83
C ALA A 61 11.00 4.24 -15.28
N GLU A 62 10.11 3.27 -15.10
CA GLU A 62 8.70 3.31 -15.56
C GLU A 62 7.74 3.58 -14.40
N GLN A 63 8.11 3.20 -13.17
CA GLN A 63 7.26 3.24 -11.99
C GLN A 63 8.08 3.61 -10.74
N ILE A 64 7.66 4.69 -10.07
CA ILE A 64 8.39 5.25 -8.92
C ILE A 64 8.09 4.49 -7.62
N THR A 65 7.69 3.22 -7.67
CA THR A 65 7.55 2.39 -6.46
C THR A 65 8.95 2.04 -5.94
N ILE A 66 9.58 3.06 -5.33
CA ILE A 66 10.99 3.14 -4.97
C ILE A 66 11.38 2.10 -3.90
N LEU A 67 10.39 1.59 -3.17
CA LEU A 67 10.60 0.61 -2.11
C LEU A 67 11.08 -0.74 -2.65
N ARG A 68 10.71 -1.11 -3.89
CA ARG A 68 11.20 -2.34 -4.53
C ARG A 68 12.69 -2.26 -4.84
N GLU A 69 13.19 -1.09 -5.23
CA GLU A 69 14.62 -0.88 -5.51
C GLU A 69 15.47 -1.10 -4.25
N PHE A 70 14.98 -0.59 -3.11
CA PHE A 70 15.69 -0.75 -1.85
C PHE A 70 15.49 -2.13 -1.22
N ASN A 71 14.35 -2.77 -1.48
CA ASN A 71 14.00 -4.11 -1.01
C ASN A 71 13.27 -4.95 -2.08
N PRO A 72 13.98 -5.79 -2.86
CA PRO A 72 13.36 -6.64 -3.88
C PRO A 72 12.48 -7.75 -3.29
N ASN A 73 12.62 -8.05 -1.98
CA ASN A 73 11.86 -9.10 -1.29
C ASN A 73 10.62 -8.56 -0.57
N ILE A 74 10.21 -7.32 -0.86
CA ILE A 74 9.02 -6.73 -0.24
C ILE A 74 7.76 -7.47 -0.67
N VAL A 75 6.92 -7.83 0.29
CA VAL A 75 5.67 -8.56 0.03
C VAL A 75 4.51 -7.58 0.00
N GLY A 76 3.58 -7.77 -0.94
CA GLY A 76 2.33 -7.00 -0.99
C GLY A 76 2.13 -6.16 -2.24
N LEU A 77 3.10 -6.18 -3.15
CA LEU A 77 2.99 -5.49 -4.44
C LEU A 77 1.83 -6.07 -5.26
N SER A 78 1.12 -5.19 -5.93
CA SER A 78 0.07 -5.56 -6.88
C SER A 78 0.63 -5.76 -8.28
N HIS A 79 -0.06 -6.55 -9.08
CA HIS A 79 0.35 -6.90 -10.44
C HIS A 79 -0.83 -6.99 -11.39
N GLY A 80 -0.58 -6.81 -12.68
CA GLY A 80 -1.55 -6.96 -13.75
C GLY A 80 -2.70 -5.96 -13.71
N THR A 81 -3.83 -6.41 -14.25
CA THR A 81 -5.06 -5.63 -14.42
C THR A 81 -6.20 -6.25 -13.61
N GLY A 82 -7.24 -5.46 -13.33
CA GLY A 82 -8.40 -5.93 -12.57
C GLY A 82 -8.09 -6.16 -11.08
N TYR A 83 -8.99 -6.84 -10.37
CA TYR A 83 -8.86 -7.05 -8.92
C TYR A 83 -8.17 -8.37 -8.53
N ASP A 84 -7.92 -9.25 -9.49
CA ASP A 84 -7.49 -10.64 -9.26
C ASP A 84 -6.10 -10.74 -8.62
N ASN A 85 -5.19 -9.82 -8.97
CA ASN A 85 -3.81 -9.84 -8.48
C ASN A 85 -3.41 -8.54 -7.75
N THR A 86 -4.33 -8.05 -6.92
CA THR A 86 -4.13 -6.85 -6.10
C THR A 86 -3.28 -7.09 -4.85
N VAL A 87 -3.11 -8.34 -4.42
CA VAL A 87 -2.33 -8.73 -3.24
C VAL A 87 -2.76 -7.94 -1.99
N PHE A 88 -1.98 -6.95 -1.53
CA PHE A 88 -2.30 -6.12 -0.36
C PHE A 88 -2.82 -4.73 -0.72
N ASN A 89 -3.12 -4.48 -2.00
CA ASN A 89 -3.96 -3.36 -2.40
C ASN A 89 -5.42 -3.77 -2.23
N VAL A 90 -6.09 -3.19 -1.26
CA VAL A 90 -7.52 -3.42 -0.98
C VAL A 90 -8.36 -2.20 -1.32
N ALA A 91 -7.76 -1.21 -1.99
CA ALA A 91 -8.47 -0.06 -2.51
C ALA A 91 -9.54 -0.50 -3.51
N VAL A 92 -10.62 0.27 -3.59
CA VAL A 92 -11.74 -0.02 -4.48
C VAL A 92 -12.15 1.27 -5.18
N GLY A 93 -12.18 1.24 -6.51
CA GLY A 93 -12.62 2.36 -7.34
C GLY A 93 -13.99 2.90 -6.92
N GLY A 94 -14.10 4.22 -6.85
CA GLY A 94 -15.36 4.91 -6.51
C GLY A 94 -15.78 4.82 -5.04
N ARG A 95 -14.90 4.35 -4.14
CA ARG A 95 -15.15 4.36 -2.69
C ARG A 95 -14.60 5.61 -2.02
N THR A 96 -15.23 5.96 -0.90
CA THR A 96 -14.84 7.07 -0.03
C THR A 96 -14.28 6.54 1.29
N SER A 97 -13.96 7.45 2.21
CA SER A 97 -13.47 7.14 3.56
C SER A 97 -14.39 6.22 4.36
N GLU A 98 -15.69 6.14 4.03
CA GLU A 98 -16.66 5.24 4.68
C GLU A 98 -16.32 3.76 4.49
N ASP A 99 -15.65 3.38 3.40
CA ASP A 99 -15.25 1.98 3.13
C ASP A 99 -13.93 1.59 3.81
N MET A 100 -13.18 2.56 4.35
CA MET A 100 -11.87 2.32 4.96
C MET A 100 -11.87 1.25 6.07
N PRO A 101 -12.88 1.18 6.97
CA PRO A 101 -12.94 0.10 7.96
C PRO A 101 -13.10 -1.29 7.33
N ARG A 102 -13.82 -1.41 6.21
CA ARG A 102 -13.96 -2.68 5.49
C ARG A 102 -12.64 -3.07 4.83
N GLN A 103 -12.01 -2.11 4.14
CA GLN A 103 -10.69 -2.31 3.51
C GLN A 103 -9.63 -2.70 4.54
N ALA A 104 -9.60 -2.07 5.71
CA ALA A 104 -8.66 -2.43 6.78
C ALA A 104 -8.83 -3.87 7.27
N ARG A 105 -10.08 -4.34 7.40
CA ARG A 105 -10.36 -5.75 7.76
C ARG A 105 -9.92 -6.71 6.66
N ASP A 106 -10.19 -6.38 5.39
CA ASP A 106 -9.74 -7.17 4.24
C ASP A 106 -8.22 -7.26 4.20
N LEU A 107 -7.51 -6.13 4.35
CA LEU A 107 -6.05 -6.08 4.38
C LEU A 107 -5.49 -7.00 5.48
N ILE A 108 -6.03 -6.89 6.70
CA ILE A 108 -5.61 -7.77 7.82
C ILE A 108 -5.87 -9.24 7.48
N ALA A 109 -7.01 -9.58 6.89
CA ALA A 109 -7.33 -10.94 6.51
C ALA A 109 -6.33 -11.49 5.47
N ARG A 110 -6.05 -10.73 4.40
CA ARG A 110 -5.08 -11.10 3.36
C ARG A 110 -3.66 -11.26 3.93
N MET A 111 -3.25 -10.35 4.80
CA MET A 111 -1.92 -10.43 5.42
C MET A 111 -1.79 -11.66 6.33
N LYS A 112 -2.83 -11.99 7.10
CA LYS A 112 -2.87 -13.23 7.90
C LYS A 112 -2.81 -14.48 7.02
N GLN A 113 -3.55 -14.50 5.92
CA GLN A 113 -3.54 -15.62 4.96
C GLN A 113 -2.15 -15.84 4.35
N LYS A 114 -1.41 -14.76 4.08
CA LYS A 114 -0.03 -14.78 3.60
C LYS A 114 1.02 -14.98 4.71
N GLY A 115 0.60 -15.26 5.94
CA GLY A 115 1.48 -15.61 7.05
C GLY A 115 2.19 -14.43 7.71
N VAL A 116 1.72 -13.19 7.51
CA VAL A 116 2.27 -12.02 8.19
C VAL A 116 1.70 -11.95 9.62
N ARG A 117 2.57 -12.11 10.62
CA ARG A 117 2.18 -12.35 12.03
C ARG A 117 2.27 -11.11 12.95
N SER A 118 2.98 -10.06 12.55
CA SER A 118 3.20 -8.87 13.38
C SER A 118 3.18 -7.61 12.51
N PHE A 119 2.38 -6.62 12.93
CA PHE A 119 2.29 -5.30 12.29
C PHE A 119 2.54 -4.24 13.34
N LEU A 120 3.43 -3.30 13.04
CA LEU A 120 3.48 -2.04 13.76
C LEU A 120 2.61 -1.04 13.00
N LEU A 121 1.36 -0.88 13.42
CA LEU A 121 0.53 0.20 12.92
C LEU A 121 0.99 1.48 13.60
N CYS A 122 1.40 2.50 12.83
CA CYS A 122 1.67 3.82 13.39
C CYS A 122 0.33 4.38 13.91
N LYS A 123 0.06 4.21 15.21
CA LYS A 123 -1.03 4.93 15.85
C LYS A 123 -0.64 6.39 15.92
N ALA A 124 -1.40 7.26 15.25
CA ALA A 124 -1.43 8.66 15.65
C ALA A 124 -1.90 8.70 17.11
N SER A 125 -1.04 9.18 18.01
CA SER A 125 -1.42 9.44 19.40
C SER A 125 -2.62 10.38 19.41
N LYS A 126 -3.61 10.08 20.24
CA LYS A 126 -4.75 10.97 20.47
C LYS A 126 -4.22 12.36 20.83
N VAL A 127 -4.61 13.37 20.07
CA VAL A 127 -4.54 14.76 20.52
C VAL A 127 -5.42 14.82 21.77
N GLN A 128 -4.81 14.98 22.94
CA GLN A 128 -5.54 15.36 24.14
C GLN A 128 -6.01 16.79 23.91
N ASN A 129 -7.32 16.96 23.70
CA ASN A 129 -7.92 18.29 23.78
C ASN A 129 -7.69 18.79 25.20
N GLY A 130 -6.81 19.77 25.35
CA GLY A 130 -6.68 20.53 26.57
C GLY A 130 -7.98 21.31 26.78
N GLU A 131 -8.67 20.98 27.88
CA GLU A 131 -9.68 21.85 28.48
C GLU A 131 -9.07 23.24 28.69
N MET A 132 -9.64 24.27 28.06
CA MET A 132 -9.41 25.64 28.52
C MET A 132 -10.22 25.84 29.79
N ALA A 133 -9.51 25.79 30.92
CA ALA A 133 -9.99 26.33 32.18
C ALA A 133 -9.84 27.86 32.17
N GLN A 134 -10.96 28.51 32.48
CA GLN A 134 -11.18 29.92 32.84
C GLN A 134 -11.16 30.97 31.73
#